data_AF-A0A2H0CW76-F1
#
_entry.id   AF-A0A2H0CW76-F1
#
_cell.length_a   1.000
_cell.length_b   1.000
_cell.length_c   1.000
_cell.angle_alpha   90.00
_cell.angle_beta   90.00
_cell.angle_gamma   90.00
#
_symmetry.space_group_name_H-M   'P 1'
#
loop_
_entity.id
_entity.type
_entity.pdbx_description
1 polymer ?
#
loop_
_entity_poly.entity_id
_entity_poly.type
_entity_poly.pdbx_seq_one_letter_code
_entity_poly.pdbx_strand_id
1 'polypeptide(L)'
;MTERGQESVRTQRLILGGTLFFAFLLLTPLGIFNDWIPPGIHKGYYSVTTIDAGDDTGYYAFLRSVFFDGDLDFFNELRYAHSEHFMPTGYVFNNWQMGQALLFLPFFIVGHLLALLYEGLGYPVSAGGYSAPYYISTAVASVTFLFGGLILVVKTLQSFIDKRFALFVTLSIWLASPLIYFSFIRQRMAHTAEFFFAATLIFAWAH
;
A
#
# COMPACT_ATOMS: atom_id res chain seq x y z
N MET A 1 -23.62 20.34 24.66
CA MET A 1 -22.47 19.40 24.59
C MET A 1 -21.22 20.27 24.63
N THR A 2 -20.43 20.22 25.68
CA THR A 2 -19.29 21.14 25.91
C THR A 2 -18.16 20.86 24.91
N GLU A 3 -17.38 21.89 24.53
CA GLU A 3 -16.23 21.76 23.62
C GLU A 3 -15.28 20.63 24.04
N ARG A 4 -15.05 20.51 25.36
CA ARG A 4 -14.26 19.45 25.99
C ARG A 4 -14.78 18.03 25.69
N GLY A 5 -16.11 17.87 25.57
CA GLY A 5 -16.74 16.61 25.21
C GLY A 5 -16.62 16.28 23.72
N GLN A 6 -16.66 17.28 22.84
CA GLN A 6 -16.43 17.06 21.40
C GLN A 6 -14.97 16.73 21.10
N GLU A 7 -14.03 17.36 21.81
CA GLU A 7 -12.60 17.12 21.69
C GLU A 7 -12.21 15.72 22.19
N SER A 8 -12.78 15.28 23.32
CA SER A 8 -12.63 13.91 23.83
C SER A 8 -13.14 12.86 22.83
N VAL A 9 -14.30 13.09 22.22
CA VAL A 9 -14.88 12.17 21.22
C VAL A 9 -14.06 12.15 19.93
N ARG A 10 -13.54 13.30 19.48
CA ARG A 10 -12.64 13.39 18.32
C ARG A 10 -11.33 12.63 18.57
N THR A 11 -10.76 12.80 19.76
CA THR A 11 -9.53 12.11 20.19
C THR A 11 -9.75 10.60 20.27
N GLN A 12 -10.85 10.13 20.86
CA GLN A 12 -11.21 8.70 20.89
C GLN A 12 -11.39 8.11 19.49
N ARG A 13 -11.99 8.85 18.55
CA ARG A 13 -12.13 8.41 17.14
C ARG A 13 -10.80 8.34 16.42
N LEU A 14 -9.89 9.30 16.66
CA LEU A 14 -8.53 9.28 16.12
C LEU A 14 -7.73 8.10 16.66
N ILE A 15 -7.81 7.86 17.98
CA ILE A 15 -7.16 6.71 18.62
C ILE A 15 -7.73 5.40 18.06
N LEU A 16 -9.06 5.26 17.94
CA LEU A 16 -9.67 4.04 17.39
C LEU A 16 -9.28 3.84 15.92
N GLY A 17 -9.30 4.89 15.10
CA GLY A 17 -8.87 4.83 13.70
C GLY A 17 -7.39 4.48 13.56
N GLY A 18 -6.53 5.07 14.39
CA GLY A 18 -5.11 4.74 14.47
C GLY A 18 -4.86 3.31 14.94
N THR A 19 -5.55 2.86 15.99
CA THR A 19 -5.48 1.47 16.47
C THR A 19 -5.95 0.49 15.41
N LEU A 20 -7.03 0.79 14.68
CA LEU A 20 -7.47 -0.06 13.56
C LEU A 20 -6.45 -0.07 12.43
N PHE A 21 -5.84 1.08 12.11
CA PHE A 21 -4.77 1.17 11.11
C PHE A 21 -3.51 0.38 11.51
N PHE A 22 -3.06 0.49 12.76
CA PHE A 22 -1.91 -0.26 13.26
C PHE A 22 -2.22 -1.74 13.47
N ALA A 23 -3.41 -2.09 13.96
CA ALA A 23 -3.88 -3.47 13.98
C ALA A 23 -3.96 -4.04 12.56
N PHE A 24 -4.43 -3.26 11.59
CA PHE A 24 -4.42 -3.63 10.18
C PHE A 24 -3.01 -3.92 9.69
N LEU A 25 -2.04 -3.05 9.97
CA LEU A 25 -0.63 -3.27 9.67
C LEU A 25 -0.01 -4.45 10.43
N LEU A 26 -0.58 -4.88 11.56
CA LEU A 26 -0.19 -6.09 12.29
C LEU A 26 -0.90 -7.35 11.78
N LEU A 27 -1.94 -7.20 10.96
CA LEU A 27 -2.66 -8.30 10.28
C LEU A 27 -2.09 -8.57 8.87
N THR A 28 -1.27 -7.68 8.32
CA THR A 28 -0.53 -7.89 7.05
C THR A 28 0.54 -8.99 7.09
N PRO A 29 1.12 -9.39 8.24
CA PRO A 29 1.95 -10.59 8.32
C PRO A 29 1.15 -11.89 8.36
N LEU A 30 -0.19 -11.89 8.21
CA LEU A 30 -1.00 -13.09 8.44
C LEU A 30 -0.80 -14.16 7.37
N GLY A 31 0.30 -14.89 7.53
CA GLY A 31 0.50 -16.31 7.26
C GLY A 31 -0.53 -17.26 7.87
N ILE A 32 -1.68 -16.75 8.33
CA ILE A 32 -2.56 -17.42 9.29
C ILE A 32 -3.97 -17.62 8.71
N PHE A 33 -4.24 -17.19 7.47
CA PHE A 33 -5.46 -17.60 6.79
C PHE A 33 -5.29 -19.03 6.24
N ASN A 34 -5.49 -20.01 7.15
CA ASN A 34 -6.00 -21.38 6.92
C ASN A 34 -5.09 -22.52 7.45
N ASP A 35 -5.59 -23.33 8.39
CA ASP A 35 -4.95 -24.58 8.85
C ASP A 35 -4.87 -25.66 7.75
N TRP A 36 -5.62 -25.52 6.65
CA TRP A 36 -5.54 -26.43 5.50
C TRP A 36 -4.33 -26.16 4.59
N ILE A 37 -3.62 -25.05 4.77
CA ILE A 37 -2.40 -24.74 4.01
C ILE A 37 -1.28 -24.54 5.03
N PRO A 38 -0.41 -25.54 5.26
CA PRO A 38 0.63 -25.45 6.27
C PRO A 38 1.41 -24.13 6.18
N PRO A 39 1.67 -23.43 7.30
CA PRO A 39 2.40 -22.15 7.33
C PRO A 39 3.77 -22.17 6.63
N GLY A 40 4.30 -23.37 6.37
CA GLY A 40 5.54 -23.61 5.64
C GLY A 40 5.43 -23.65 4.11
N ILE A 41 4.24 -23.79 3.51
CA ILE A 41 4.07 -23.96 2.05
C ILE A 41 4.18 -22.63 1.30
N HIS A 42 3.71 -21.53 1.89
CA HIS A 42 3.78 -20.18 1.30
C HIS A 42 4.77 -19.26 2.01
N LYS A 43 5.91 -19.80 2.45
CA LYS A 43 7.01 -18.95 2.92
C LYS A 43 7.47 -18.07 1.75
N GLY A 44 7.17 -16.77 1.82
CA GLY A 44 7.55 -15.80 0.79
C GLY A 44 6.44 -15.30 -0.13
N TYR A 45 5.17 -15.65 0.09
CA TYR A 45 4.04 -15.02 -0.66
C TYR A 45 3.35 -13.89 0.12
N TYR A 46 3.72 -13.67 1.38
CA TYR A 46 3.15 -12.59 2.21
C TYR A 46 3.91 -11.28 1.94
N SER A 47 3.24 -10.32 1.31
CA SER A 47 3.89 -9.17 0.65
C SER A 47 4.40 -8.06 1.54
N VAL A 48 4.54 -8.19 2.86
CA VAL A 48 5.19 -7.10 3.62
C VAL A 48 6.71 -7.21 3.49
N THR A 49 7.24 -8.43 3.36
CA THR A 49 8.68 -8.69 3.43
C THR A 49 9.34 -8.97 2.08
N THR A 50 8.55 -9.06 1.01
CA THR A 50 9.06 -9.35 -0.35
C THR A 50 8.21 -8.69 -1.42
N ILE A 51 8.86 -8.30 -2.51
CA ILE A 51 8.21 -7.91 -3.76
C ILE A 51 7.95 -9.20 -4.53
N ASP A 52 6.69 -9.47 -4.84
CA ASP A 52 6.32 -10.60 -5.69
C ASP A 52 6.86 -10.37 -7.10
N ALA A 53 7.44 -11.40 -7.73
CA ALA A 53 8.13 -11.25 -9.01
C ALA A 53 7.19 -10.78 -10.15
N GLY A 54 5.88 -10.97 -10.02
CA GLY A 54 4.89 -10.50 -10.99
C GLY A 54 4.74 -8.98 -11.02
N ASP A 55 3.50 -8.52 -11.16
CA ASP A 55 3.13 -7.10 -11.28
C ASP A 55 3.75 -6.14 -10.25
N ASP A 56 4.02 -6.59 -9.02
CA ASP A 56 4.60 -5.74 -7.97
C ASP A 56 5.96 -5.18 -8.40
N THR A 57 6.78 -5.95 -9.14
CA THR A 57 8.09 -5.49 -9.61
C THR A 57 7.97 -4.39 -10.64
N GLY A 58 7.00 -4.48 -11.55
CA GLY A 58 6.74 -3.48 -12.57
C GLY A 58 6.40 -2.12 -12.00
N TYR A 59 5.46 -2.08 -11.05
CA TYR A 59 5.11 -0.85 -10.34
C TYR A 59 6.25 -0.30 -9.49
N TYR A 60 6.99 -1.19 -8.80
CA TYR A 60 8.07 -0.80 -7.91
C TYR A 60 9.33 -0.31 -8.64
N ALA A 61 9.60 -0.81 -9.84
CA ALA A 61 10.73 -0.41 -10.67
C ALA A 61 10.75 1.10 -10.92
N PHE A 62 9.60 1.71 -11.24
CA PHE A 62 9.50 3.17 -11.39
C PHE A 62 9.91 3.94 -10.14
N LEU A 63 9.62 3.41 -8.96
CA LEU A 63 9.94 4.05 -7.69
C LEU A 63 11.44 3.98 -7.41
N ARG A 64 12.07 2.83 -7.68
CA ARG A 64 13.48 2.61 -7.39
C ARG A 64 14.39 3.24 -8.44
N SER A 65 14.19 2.95 -9.73
CA SER A 65 15.06 3.43 -10.82
C SER A 65 15.08 4.97 -10.86
N VAL A 66 13.91 5.63 -10.76
CA VAL A 66 13.88 7.10 -10.70
C VAL A 66 14.58 7.66 -9.45
N PHE A 67 14.43 7.01 -8.29
CA PHE A 67 14.98 7.51 -7.04
C PHE A 67 16.50 7.31 -6.92
N PHE A 68 17.01 6.16 -7.35
CA PHE A 68 18.42 5.80 -7.19
C PHE A 68 19.24 6.10 -8.44
N ASP A 69 18.70 5.83 -9.62
CA ASP A 69 19.42 5.87 -10.89
C ASP A 69 19.09 7.14 -11.69
N GLY A 70 17.95 7.77 -11.41
CA GLY A 70 17.54 9.04 -12.01
C GLY A 70 17.07 8.90 -13.46
N ASP A 71 16.67 7.70 -13.86
CA ASP A 71 16.24 7.37 -15.20
C ASP A 71 14.94 6.53 -15.21
N LEU A 72 14.54 6.12 -16.41
CA LEU A 72 13.49 5.13 -16.65
C LEU A 72 14.09 3.94 -17.41
N ASP A 73 15.31 3.55 -17.03
CA ASP A 73 15.95 2.35 -17.54
C ASP A 73 15.91 1.28 -16.46
N PHE A 74 15.09 0.26 -16.69
CA PHE A 74 14.84 -0.78 -15.70
C PHE A 74 15.86 -1.91 -15.76
N PHE A 75 16.96 -1.80 -16.50
CA PHE A 75 17.96 -2.86 -16.71
C PHE A 75 18.69 -3.35 -15.44
N ASN A 76 18.66 -2.58 -14.36
CA ASN A 76 19.24 -2.94 -13.06
C ASN A 76 18.18 -3.28 -11.98
N GLU A 77 16.91 -3.40 -12.36
CA GLU A 77 15.83 -3.75 -11.44
C GLU A 77 15.82 -5.26 -11.13
N LEU A 78 15.26 -5.66 -9.98
CA LEU A 78 15.26 -7.05 -9.55
C LEU A 78 13.97 -7.77 -9.95
N ARG A 79 14.11 -9.06 -10.34
CA ARG A 79 13.00 -10.04 -10.48
C ARG A 79 11.97 -9.71 -11.58
N TYR A 80 12.44 -9.50 -12.81
CA TYR A 80 11.73 -9.16 -14.05
C TYR A 80 10.52 -9.99 -14.53
N ALA A 81 9.56 -10.48 -13.74
CA ALA A 81 8.60 -11.45 -14.32
C ALA A 81 7.73 -10.92 -15.49
N HIS A 82 7.72 -9.61 -15.80
CA HIS A 82 7.18 -9.11 -17.07
C HIS A 82 7.98 -7.98 -17.75
N SER A 83 9.26 -7.85 -17.42
CA SER A 83 10.17 -6.85 -17.99
C SER A 83 11.37 -7.53 -18.69
N GLU A 84 11.12 -8.69 -19.32
CA GLU A 84 12.17 -9.59 -19.81
C GLU A 84 12.66 -9.30 -21.25
N HIS A 85 12.11 -8.29 -21.93
CA HIS A 85 12.51 -7.98 -23.31
C HIS A 85 12.91 -6.53 -23.49
N PHE A 86 13.86 -6.34 -24.41
CA PHE A 86 14.29 -5.03 -24.87
C PHE A 86 13.37 -4.50 -25.96
N MET A 87 13.03 -3.23 -25.84
CA MET A 87 12.38 -2.48 -26.89
C MET A 87 13.39 -2.12 -27.99
N PRO A 88 12.95 -1.83 -29.23
CA PRO A 88 13.86 -1.34 -30.29
C PRO A 88 14.66 -0.09 -29.91
N THR A 89 14.21 0.64 -28.88
CA THR A 89 14.89 1.81 -28.30
C THR A 89 16.08 1.44 -27.40
N GLY A 90 16.27 0.16 -27.07
CA GLY A 90 17.33 -0.33 -26.18
C GLY A 90 16.95 -0.40 -24.70
N TYR A 91 15.79 0.14 -24.31
CA TYR A 91 15.30 0.10 -22.93
C TYR A 91 14.55 -1.20 -22.62
N VAL A 92 14.59 -1.60 -21.35
CA VAL A 92 13.79 -2.71 -20.84
C VAL A 92 12.31 -2.35 -20.85
N PHE A 93 11.47 -3.23 -21.39
CA PHE A 93 10.03 -3.04 -21.41
C PHE A 93 9.43 -3.04 -20.00
N ASN A 94 8.53 -2.10 -19.72
CA ASN A 94 7.73 -2.04 -18.50
C ASN A 94 6.35 -1.45 -18.88
N ASN A 95 5.29 -2.24 -18.76
CA ASN A 95 3.93 -1.84 -19.15
C ASN A 95 3.08 -1.27 -18.02
N TRP A 96 3.62 -1.18 -16.80
CA TRP A 96 2.86 -0.73 -15.64
C TRP A 96 2.87 0.79 -15.53
N GLN A 97 1.93 1.33 -14.76
CA GLN A 97 1.71 2.76 -14.64
C GLN A 97 2.62 3.36 -13.56
N MET A 98 3.34 4.42 -13.92
CA MET A 98 4.21 5.18 -12.99
C MET A 98 3.45 5.90 -11.85
N GLY A 99 2.12 6.04 -11.96
CA GLY A 99 1.31 6.83 -11.03
C GLY A 99 1.43 6.36 -9.58
N GLN A 100 1.49 5.04 -9.34
CA GLN A 100 1.68 4.49 -8.00
C GLN A 100 3.02 4.91 -7.39
N ALA A 101 4.09 4.94 -8.18
CA ALA A 101 5.42 5.33 -7.70
C ALA A 101 5.40 6.76 -7.14
N LEU A 102 4.73 7.69 -7.83
CA LEU A 102 4.59 9.08 -7.35
C LEU A 102 3.88 9.15 -5.99
N LEU A 103 2.84 8.33 -5.80
CA LEU A 103 2.06 8.29 -4.57
C LEU A 103 2.84 7.65 -3.41
N PHE A 104 3.66 6.64 -3.73
CA PHE A 104 4.40 5.87 -2.74
C PHE A 104 5.73 6.55 -2.38
N LEU A 105 6.24 7.46 -3.21
CA LEU A 105 7.49 8.19 -3.02
C LEU A 105 7.70 8.78 -1.62
N PRO A 106 6.76 9.54 -1.01
CA PRO A 106 6.97 10.08 0.34
C PRO A 106 7.19 8.98 1.39
N PHE A 107 6.49 7.85 1.28
CA PHE A 107 6.67 6.71 2.18
C PHE A 107 7.99 5.98 1.87
N PHE A 108 8.35 5.87 0.60
CA PHE A 108 9.62 5.29 0.17
C PHE A 108 10.82 6.08 0.72
N ILE A 109 10.76 7.41 0.71
CA ILE A 109 11.77 8.28 1.32
C ILE A 109 11.91 7.98 2.82
N VAL A 110 10.79 7.84 3.54
CA VAL A 110 10.84 7.43 4.96
C VAL A 110 11.50 6.06 5.12
N GLY A 111 11.17 5.10 4.25
CA GLY A 111 11.82 3.79 4.20
C GLY A 111 13.33 3.89 3.93
N HIS A 112 13.75 4.77 3.02
CA HIS A 112 15.16 5.03 2.71
C HIS A 112 15.92 5.57 3.91
N LEU A 113 15.37 6.58 4.58
CA LEU A 113 15.98 7.16 5.79
C LEU A 113 16.10 6.12 6.92
N LEU A 114 15.10 5.27 7.09
CA LEU A 114 15.16 4.16 8.05
C LEU A 114 16.23 3.13 7.64
N ALA A 115 16.34 2.80 6.36
CA ALA A 115 17.37 1.88 5.88
C ALA A 115 18.79 2.43 6.15
N LEU A 116 19.03 3.70 5.85
CA LEU A 116 20.29 4.39 6.17
C LEU A 116 20.60 4.38 7.68
N LEU A 117 19.58 4.60 8.51
CA LEU A 117 19.73 4.54 9.97
C LEU A 117 20.15 3.14 10.43
N TYR A 118 19.44 2.09 10.00
CA TYR A 118 19.75 0.72 10.40
C TYR A 118 21.12 0.26 9.88
N GLU A 119 21.46 0.60 8.64
CA GLU A 119 22.76 0.34 8.05
C GLU A 119 23.88 1.04 8.85
N GLY A 120 23.69 2.32 9.19
CA GLY A 120 24.63 3.09 10.00
C GLY A 120 24.79 2.58 11.44
N LEU A 121 23.78 1.90 11.97
CA LEU A 121 23.84 1.19 13.27
C LEU A 121 24.47 -0.20 13.17
N GLY A 122 24.89 -0.64 11.98
CA GLY A 122 25.53 -1.95 11.76
C GLY A 122 24.56 -3.12 11.65
N TYR A 123 23.25 -2.88 11.48
CA TYR A 123 22.30 -3.95 11.17
C TYR A 123 22.46 -4.41 9.72
N PRO A 124 22.14 -5.68 9.40
CA PRO A 124 22.25 -6.23 8.04
C PRO A 124 21.10 -5.75 7.14
N VAL A 125 21.01 -4.43 6.93
CA VAL A 125 20.00 -3.76 6.12
C VAL A 125 20.71 -2.94 5.06
N SER A 126 20.41 -3.19 3.78
CA SER A 126 20.96 -2.40 2.67
C SER A 126 20.07 -1.20 2.37
N ALA A 127 20.65 -0.02 2.18
CA ALA A 127 19.94 1.16 1.70
C ALA A 127 19.78 1.22 0.15
N GLY A 128 19.80 0.10 -0.56
CA GLY A 128 19.67 0.04 -2.03
C GLY A 128 18.23 -0.06 -2.59
N GLY A 129 17.21 0.27 -1.81
CA GLY A 129 15.81 0.20 -2.28
C GLY A 129 15.16 -1.19 -2.23
N TYR A 130 15.90 -2.23 -1.85
CA TYR A 130 15.42 -3.62 -1.80
C TYR A 130 15.64 -4.25 -0.41
N SER A 131 15.09 -3.62 0.62
CA SER A 131 15.19 -4.12 2.00
C SER A 131 13.93 -3.84 2.81
N ALA A 132 13.83 -4.45 3.99
CA ALA A 132 12.63 -4.42 4.82
C ALA A 132 12.05 -3.01 5.08
N PRO A 133 12.85 -1.95 5.35
CA PRO A 133 12.31 -0.60 5.55
C PRO A 133 11.49 -0.07 4.36
N TYR A 134 11.95 -0.29 3.13
CA TYR A 134 11.22 0.12 1.91
C TYR A 134 9.95 -0.69 1.71
N TYR A 135 10.00 -1.97 2.02
CA TYR A 135 8.88 -2.87 1.83
C TYR A 135 7.76 -2.57 2.82
N ILE A 136 8.11 -2.33 4.07
CA ILE A 136 7.18 -1.90 5.11
C ILE A 136 6.62 -0.52 4.77
N SER A 137 7.45 0.43 4.33
CA SER A 137 6.96 1.78 4.06
C SER A 137 6.01 1.82 2.86
N THR A 138 6.27 1.06 1.80
CA THR A 138 5.36 0.94 0.65
C THR A 138 4.08 0.16 1.00
N ALA A 139 4.14 -0.81 1.91
CA ALA A 139 2.94 -1.42 2.50
C ALA A 139 2.11 -0.38 3.27
N VAL A 140 2.74 0.45 4.09
CA VAL A 140 2.08 1.55 4.81
C VAL A 140 1.43 2.55 3.83
N ALA A 141 2.08 2.85 2.71
CA ALA A 141 1.50 3.69 1.66
C ALA A 141 0.18 3.09 1.14
N SER A 142 0.19 1.81 0.74
CA SER A 142 -0.98 1.10 0.24
C SER A 142 -2.16 1.13 1.21
N VAL A 143 -1.89 0.85 2.48
CA VAL A 143 -2.90 0.89 3.56
C VAL A 143 -3.42 2.31 3.76
N THR A 144 -2.56 3.33 3.65
CA THR A 144 -2.97 4.74 3.77
C THR A 144 -3.97 5.12 2.69
N PHE A 145 -3.71 4.76 1.42
CA PHE A 145 -4.63 5.05 0.32
C PHE A 145 -5.94 4.27 0.44
N LEU A 146 -5.87 2.99 0.83
CA LEU A 146 -7.06 2.19 1.11
C LEU A 146 -7.98 2.85 2.14
N PHE A 147 -7.47 3.18 3.34
CA PHE A 147 -8.29 3.77 4.40
C PHE A 147 -8.77 5.17 4.02
N GLY A 148 -7.95 5.95 3.30
CA GLY A 148 -8.37 7.21 2.70
C GLY A 148 -9.60 7.03 1.81
N GLY A 149 -9.58 6.01 0.94
CA GLY A 149 -10.69 5.68 0.04
C GLY A 149 -11.94 5.27 0.81
N LEU A 150 -11.81 4.40 1.82
CA LEU A 150 -12.93 3.98 2.65
C LEU A 150 -13.57 5.15 3.40
N ILE A 151 -12.76 6.08 3.92
CA ILE A 151 -13.28 7.31 4.56
C ILE A 151 -14.11 8.13 3.57
N LEU A 152 -13.64 8.28 2.33
CA LEU A 152 -14.38 9.01 1.30
C LEU A 152 -15.67 8.29 0.91
N VAL A 153 -15.66 6.96 0.78
CA VAL A 153 -16.87 6.17 0.52
C VAL A 153 -17.90 6.35 1.63
N VAL A 154 -17.49 6.26 2.91
CA VAL A 154 -18.40 6.52 4.04
C VAL A 154 -19.01 7.92 3.95
N LYS A 155 -18.19 8.94 3.66
CA LYS A 155 -18.66 10.33 3.55
C LYS A 155 -19.65 10.51 2.39
N THR A 156 -19.34 9.96 1.22
CA THR A 156 -20.24 9.99 0.07
C THR A 156 -21.58 9.31 0.37
N LEU A 157 -21.56 8.12 0.96
CA LEU A 157 -22.79 7.39 1.30
C LEU A 157 -23.64 8.13 2.33
N GLN A 158 -23.02 8.85 3.27
CA GLN A 158 -23.75 9.65 4.27
C GLN A 158 -24.58 10.79 3.68
N SER A 159 -24.33 11.18 2.43
CA SER A 159 -25.16 12.16 1.71
C SER A 159 -26.46 11.58 1.16
N PHE A 160 -26.61 10.25 1.18
CA PHE A 160 -27.76 9.53 0.61
C PHE A 160 -28.47 8.60 1.61
N ILE A 161 -27.75 8.06 2.59
CA ILE A 161 -28.27 7.06 3.55
C ILE A 161 -27.79 7.34 4.98
N ASP A 162 -28.43 6.71 5.97
CA ASP A 162 -28.04 6.87 7.37
C ASP A 162 -26.60 6.43 7.66
N LYS A 163 -25.97 7.11 8.61
CA LYS A 163 -24.55 6.92 9.00
C LYS A 163 -24.18 5.48 9.34
N ARG A 164 -25.09 4.72 9.99
CA ARG A 164 -24.85 3.32 10.36
C ARG A 164 -24.80 2.41 9.13
N PHE A 165 -25.73 2.61 8.20
CA PHE A 165 -25.76 1.86 6.95
C PHE A 165 -24.61 2.24 6.02
N ALA A 166 -24.23 3.52 5.96
CA ALA A 166 -23.05 3.97 5.21
C ALA A 166 -21.77 3.26 5.66
N LEU A 167 -21.56 3.13 6.98
CA LEU A 167 -20.41 2.39 7.52
C LEU A 167 -20.49 0.90 7.18
N PHE A 168 -21.65 0.27 7.39
CA PHE A 168 -21.83 -1.15 7.10
C PHE A 168 -21.57 -1.46 5.62
N VAL A 169 -22.16 -0.71 4.70
CA VAL A 169 -21.97 -0.86 3.25
C VAL A 169 -20.51 -0.66 2.88
N THR A 170 -19.84 0.34 3.43
CA THR A 170 -18.41 0.57 3.14
C THR A 170 -17.54 -0.61 3.60
N LEU A 171 -17.80 -1.15 4.79
CA LEU A 171 -17.11 -2.34 5.28
C LEU A 171 -17.43 -3.57 4.41
N SER A 172 -18.67 -3.72 3.94
CA SER A 172 -19.03 -4.78 3.01
C SER A 172 -18.30 -4.66 1.68
N ILE A 173 -18.17 -3.45 1.10
CA ILE A 173 -17.40 -3.21 -0.12
C ILE A 173 -15.95 -3.67 0.07
N TRP A 174 -15.35 -3.36 1.22
CA TRP A 174 -13.98 -3.74 1.49
C TRP A 174 -13.80 -5.25 1.68
N LEU A 175 -14.62 -5.86 2.53
CA LEU A 175 -14.47 -7.27 2.92
C LEU A 175 -14.99 -8.25 1.86
N ALA A 176 -15.92 -7.82 1.00
CA ALA A 176 -16.51 -8.65 -0.05
C ALA A 176 -15.93 -8.35 -1.45
N SER A 177 -14.75 -7.73 -1.54
CA SER A 177 -14.07 -7.45 -2.81
C SER A 177 -12.60 -7.90 -2.78
N PRO A 178 -11.92 -7.92 -3.93
CA PRO A 178 -10.47 -8.19 -4.00
C PRO A 178 -9.62 -7.17 -3.22
N LEU A 179 -10.19 -6.05 -2.75
CA LEU A 179 -9.45 -5.07 -1.95
C LEU A 179 -8.80 -5.73 -0.74
N ILE A 180 -9.43 -6.70 -0.08
CA ILE A 180 -8.81 -7.39 1.06
C ILE A 180 -7.50 -8.07 0.67
N TYR A 181 -7.46 -8.71 -0.51
CA TYR A 181 -6.28 -9.37 -1.05
C TYR A 181 -5.16 -8.35 -1.33
N PHE A 182 -5.48 -7.25 -2.00
CA PHE A 182 -4.50 -6.19 -2.29
C PHE A 182 -4.10 -5.35 -1.08
N SER A 183 -4.84 -5.44 0.02
CA SER A 183 -4.50 -4.73 1.26
C SER A 183 -3.53 -5.51 2.14
N PHE A 184 -3.52 -6.85 2.04
CA PHE A 184 -2.76 -7.73 2.93
C PHE A 184 -1.73 -8.61 2.21
N ILE A 185 -2.06 -9.11 1.03
CA ILE A 185 -1.29 -10.15 0.34
C ILE A 185 -0.48 -9.58 -0.82
N ARG A 186 -0.98 -8.56 -1.53
CA ARG A 186 -0.31 -7.94 -2.69
C ARG A 186 -0.35 -6.42 -2.61
N GLN A 187 0.30 -5.89 -1.57
CA GLN A 187 0.21 -4.48 -1.17
C GLN A 187 0.83 -3.49 -2.15
N ARG A 188 1.72 -3.95 -3.02
CA ARG A 188 2.45 -3.12 -3.98
C ARG A 188 1.83 -3.10 -5.37
N MET A 189 0.61 -3.60 -5.49
CA MET A 189 -0.24 -3.39 -6.65
C MET A 189 -0.91 -2.02 -6.59
N ALA A 190 -1.29 -1.47 -7.75
CA ALA A 190 -1.91 -0.15 -7.83
C ALA A 190 -3.33 -0.07 -7.27
N HIS A 191 -3.99 -1.20 -6.99
CA HIS A 191 -5.42 -1.26 -6.71
C HIS A 191 -5.89 -0.44 -5.49
N THR A 192 -5.07 -0.30 -4.44
CA THR A 192 -5.44 0.56 -3.30
C THR A 192 -5.39 2.04 -3.66
N ALA A 193 -4.46 2.43 -4.53
CA ALA A 193 -4.38 3.78 -5.09
C ALA A 193 -5.51 4.05 -6.10
N GLU A 194 -5.80 3.10 -6.99
CA GLU A 194 -6.91 3.18 -7.94
C GLU A 194 -8.24 3.37 -7.21
N PHE A 195 -8.49 2.56 -6.17
CA PHE A 195 -9.66 2.69 -5.32
C PHE A 195 -9.76 4.06 -4.65
N PHE A 196 -8.64 4.56 -4.08
CA PHE A 196 -8.60 5.88 -3.48
C PHE A 196 -8.99 6.99 -4.45
N PHE A 197 -8.43 6.99 -5.66
CA PHE A 197 -8.74 8.03 -6.65
C PHE A 197 -10.14 7.90 -7.24
N ALA A 198 -10.64 6.68 -7.43
CA ALA A 198 -12.03 6.46 -7.81
C ALA A 198 -12.99 7.01 -6.73
N ALA A 199 -12.72 6.70 -5.46
CA ALA A 199 -13.50 7.23 -4.33
C ALA A 199 -13.40 8.76 -4.24
N THR A 200 -12.22 9.34 -4.51
CA THR A 200 -12.00 10.79 -4.55
C THR A 200 -12.81 11.45 -5.66
N LEU A 201 -12.78 10.91 -6.87
CA LEU A 201 -13.54 11.41 -8.00
C LEU A 201 -15.04 11.39 -7.69
N ILE A 202 -15.56 10.27 -7.17
CA ILE A 202 -16.98 10.14 -6.81
C ILE A 202 -17.34 11.12 -5.69
N PHE A 203 -16.49 11.25 -4.66
CA PHE A 203 -16.72 12.19 -3.57
C PHE A 203 -16.79 13.63 -4.05
N ALA A 204 -15.86 14.04 -4.91
CA ALA A 204 -15.79 15.38 -5.50
C ALA A 204 -16.90 15.65 -6.54
N TRP A 205 -17.49 14.60 -7.12
CA TRP A 205 -18.66 14.74 -7.98
C TRP A 205 -19.95 14.92 -7.16
N ALA A 206 -20.04 14.23 -6.02
CA ALA A 206 -21.23 14.25 -5.18
C ALA A 206 -21.33 15.48 -4.26
N HIS A 207 -20.25 16.26 -4.11
CA HIS A 207 -20.15 17.44 -3.25
C HIS A 207 -19.54 18.61 -4.01
#